data_AF-A0A7C4BY38-F1
#
_entry.id   AF-A0A7C4BY38-F1
#
_cell.length_a   1.000
_cell.length_b   1.000
_cell.length_c   1.000
_cell.angle_alpha   90.00
_cell.angle_beta   90.00
_cell.angle_gamma   90.00
#
_symmetry.space_group_name_H-M   'P 1'
#
loop_
_entity.id
_entity.type
_entity.pdbx_description
1 polymer ?
#
loop_
_entity_poly.entity_id
_entity_poly.type
_entity_poly.pdbx_seq_one_letter_code
_entity_poly.pdbx_strand_id
1 'polypeptide(L)'
;MTHRLPTVLLAAIATLGAQDRRNADIPHTDTHFQPRTFRSLQEWEARAKDLRLQILSAAGLWPLPPRNPLNPQIFGRIEDKDYSIEKVYIETLPGFYLAGNLYRPVGRSGRLPGVLMPHGHAVYGRLEHGTLFSVPSRGINMARQGYVVFAYDMIGYNDTCQIPHTFEGKREELWSFSPLGLQTWNSMRAFDFLQSLPDVNPDMIGITGESGGGTQTFMLCAVDDRPKISSPVNMISLIMQGGCICENAPNLRVGTNNVEIASLMAPRPMLMVAATGDWTKNTPREEYPAVKAVYELYGQGNMVETVQFDAPHNYNKDSREAVYKFFAKHVLKAPNWEKFTERSIRQEKLQDMMVFHGRTLPSNALKYDGLFAQWTGMARRQTADIRDLRELRQRLAYAIGARWPSRVEQKPSGDRVILSRPGEGDQVPGIWLPKSKTAAALVLHPDGAEAARTSAQAQKALAEGRSLLVIDAFQTGRAVAPRDRSKRHFLTFNRTEDAHRVQDILTALAFLDQSGVKDIRLAGSGKAAVWALFAAALVESPLLSLDAPLGNFQGTDEDFIRDFFVPGIQRAGGL
;
A
#
# COMPACT_ATOMS: atom_id res chain seq x y z
N MET A 1 -13.80 23.05 -71.23
CA MET A 1 -14.51 22.15 -70.32
C MET A 1 -13.69 22.02 -69.04
N THR A 2 -14.07 22.78 -68.03
CA THR A 2 -13.41 22.89 -66.72
C THR A 2 -14.28 22.15 -65.70
N HIS A 3 -13.82 21.02 -65.19
CA HIS A 3 -14.45 20.39 -64.02
C HIS A 3 -13.61 20.68 -62.77
N ARG A 4 -14.15 21.58 -61.94
CA ARG A 4 -13.75 21.76 -60.54
C ARG A 4 -14.31 20.60 -59.72
N LEU A 5 -13.46 19.91 -58.97
CA LEU A 5 -13.85 19.06 -57.84
C LEU A 5 -13.71 19.88 -56.55
N PRO A 6 -14.67 19.81 -55.61
CA PRO A 6 -14.69 20.68 -54.45
C PRO A 6 -13.73 20.17 -53.37
N THR A 7 -12.95 21.11 -52.84
CA THR A 7 -12.18 20.97 -51.61
C THR A 7 -13.14 20.64 -50.47
N VAL A 8 -13.10 19.40 -49.97
CA VAL A 8 -13.77 19.02 -48.73
C VAL A 8 -13.04 19.73 -47.60
N LEU A 9 -13.69 20.77 -47.07
CA LEU A 9 -13.31 21.46 -45.86
C LEU A 9 -13.40 20.43 -44.72
N LEU A 10 -12.26 19.90 -44.25
CA LEU A 10 -12.20 19.28 -42.95
C LEU A 10 -12.55 20.37 -41.94
N ALA A 11 -13.81 20.38 -41.50
CA ALA A 11 -14.22 21.16 -40.35
C ALA A 11 -13.33 20.72 -39.18
N ALA A 12 -12.48 21.63 -38.74
CA ALA A 12 -11.67 21.47 -37.54
C ALA A 12 -12.59 21.05 -36.40
N ILE A 13 -12.42 19.81 -35.93
CA ILE A 13 -12.92 19.40 -34.64
C ILE A 13 -12.22 20.35 -33.67
N ALA A 14 -13.00 21.27 -33.10
CA ALA A 14 -12.56 22.11 -32.01
C ALA A 14 -11.88 21.22 -30.97
N THR A 15 -10.61 21.51 -30.70
CA THR A 15 -9.77 20.81 -29.75
C THR A 15 -10.48 20.78 -28.40
N LEU A 16 -11.07 19.63 -28.07
CA LEU A 16 -11.44 19.29 -26.69
C LEU A 16 -10.17 19.46 -25.86
N GLY A 17 -10.23 20.38 -24.90
CA GLY A 17 -9.11 20.75 -24.03
C GLY A 17 -8.47 19.53 -23.35
N ALA A 18 -7.18 19.67 -23.02
CA ALA A 18 -6.29 18.71 -22.34
C ALA A 18 -6.89 17.32 -22.03
N GLN A 19 -6.35 16.25 -22.60
CA GLN A 19 -6.74 14.86 -22.29
C GLN A 19 -6.84 14.59 -20.77
N ASP A 20 -7.85 13.82 -20.33
CA ASP A 20 -7.96 13.37 -18.93
C ASP A 20 -6.68 12.64 -18.51
N ARG A 21 -5.98 13.19 -17.50
CA ARG A 21 -4.66 12.71 -17.09
C ARG A 21 -4.71 11.29 -16.55
N ARG A 22 -5.86 10.80 -16.07
CA ARG A 22 -6.01 9.42 -15.58
C ARG A 22 -5.85 8.37 -16.69
N ASN A 23 -5.91 8.77 -17.95
CA ASN A 23 -5.64 7.92 -19.11
C ASN A 23 -4.20 8.01 -19.61
N ALA A 24 -3.54 9.15 -19.39
CA ALA A 24 -2.20 9.44 -19.92
C ALA A 24 -1.10 9.22 -18.88
N ASP A 25 -1.33 9.65 -17.63
CA ASP A 25 -0.39 9.55 -16.53
C ASP A 25 -0.57 8.21 -15.83
N ILE A 26 0.19 7.21 -16.28
CA ILE A 26 0.16 5.85 -15.74
C ILE A 26 1.45 5.59 -14.97
N PRO A 27 1.56 6.05 -13.70
CA PRO A 27 2.71 5.72 -12.86
C PRO A 27 2.83 4.20 -12.70
N HIS A 28 4.06 3.73 -12.58
CA HIS A 28 4.42 2.33 -12.45
C HIS A 28 5.69 2.18 -11.61
N THR A 29 6.15 0.94 -11.45
CA THR A 29 7.31 0.56 -10.62
C THR A 29 8.57 1.38 -10.83
N ASP A 30 8.81 1.88 -12.05
CA ASP A 30 10.04 2.55 -12.45
C ASP A 30 9.81 4.03 -12.82
N THR A 31 8.63 4.58 -12.48
CA THR A 31 8.34 6.00 -12.66
C THR A 31 9.22 6.83 -11.74
N HIS A 32 9.88 7.85 -12.27
CA HIS A 32 10.60 8.83 -11.46
C HIS A 32 9.63 9.82 -10.85
N PHE A 33 9.29 9.60 -9.58
CA PHE A 33 8.41 10.47 -8.80
C PHE A 33 9.13 11.75 -8.39
N GLN A 34 8.40 12.86 -8.40
CA GLN A 34 8.89 14.11 -7.81
C GLN A 34 8.72 14.06 -6.29
N PRO A 35 9.72 14.51 -5.51
CA PRO A 35 9.59 14.58 -4.05
C PRO A 35 8.51 15.60 -3.68
N ARG A 36 7.59 15.20 -2.80
CA ARG A 36 6.57 16.10 -2.26
C ARG A 36 7.19 16.97 -1.16
N THR A 37 6.90 18.27 -1.20
CA THR A 37 7.27 19.21 -0.14
C THR A 37 6.09 19.46 0.79
N PHE A 38 6.38 19.65 2.08
CA PHE A 38 5.39 19.97 3.10
C PHE A 38 5.78 21.29 3.76
N ARG A 39 4.81 22.19 3.94
CA ARG A 39 5.04 23.56 4.44
C ARG A 39 5.02 23.65 5.95
N SER A 40 4.47 22.64 6.63
CA SER A 40 4.34 22.61 8.09
C SER A 40 4.27 21.19 8.63
N LEU A 41 4.58 21.04 9.91
CA LEU A 41 4.39 19.78 10.63
C LEU A 41 2.94 19.30 10.58
N GLN A 42 1.97 20.20 10.72
CA GLN A 42 0.55 19.87 10.66
C GLN A 42 0.13 19.28 9.30
N GLU A 43 0.65 19.85 8.19
CA GLU A 43 0.40 19.35 6.84
C GLU A 43 0.98 17.93 6.67
N TRP A 44 2.20 17.71 7.17
CA TRP A 44 2.82 16.39 7.17
C TRP A 44 2.05 15.38 8.03
N GLU A 45 1.66 15.73 9.26
CA GLU A 45 0.97 14.80 10.17
C GLU A 45 -0.40 14.38 9.64
N ALA A 46 -1.14 15.30 9.01
CA ALA A 46 -2.38 14.99 8.32
C ALA A 46 -2.15 13.99 7.18
N ARG A 47 -1.10 14.20 6.37
CA ARG A 47 -0.71 13.26 5.31
C ARG A 47 -0.21 11.93 5.88
N ALA A 48 0.52 11.94 6.98
CA ALA A 48 1.05 10.75 7.60
C ALA A 48 -0.07 9.85 8.14
N LYS A 49 -1.08 10.43 8.78
CA LYS A 49 -2.29 9.70 9.21
C LYS A 49 -3.00 9.04 8.02
N ASP A 50 -3.14 9.79 6.94
CA ASP A 50 -3.78 9.33 5.71
C ASP A 50 -3.03 8.14 5.06
N LEU A 51 -1.70 8.26 4.95
CA LEU A 51 -0.86 7.22 4.38
C LEU A 51 -0.86 5.93 5.20
N ARG A 52 -0.86 6.03 6.53
CA ARG A 52 -0.95 4.84 7.39
C ARG A 52 -2.23 4.05 7.15
N LEU A 53 -3.36 4.75 7.02
CA LEU A 53 -4.64 4.11 6.68
C LEU A 53 -4.64 3.54 5.27
N GLN A 54 -4.03 4.23 4.29
CA GLN A 54 -3.86 3.71 2.92
C GLN A 54 -3.04 2.42 2.92
N ILE A 55 -1.92 2.38 3.63
CA ILE A 55 -1.07 1.18 3.76
C ILE A 55 -1.85 0.03 4.40
N LEU A 56 -2.51 0.28 5.55
CA LEU A 56 -3.29 -0.75 6.24
C LEU A 56 -4.46 -1.25 5.39
N SER A 57 -5.13 -0.37 4.64
CA SER A 57 -6.20 -0.76 3.71
C SER A 57 -5.66 -1.63 2.58
N ALA A 58 -4.60 -1.19 1.89
CA ALA A 58 -3.98 -1.92 0.78
C ALA A 58 -3.45 -3.30 1.22
N ALA A 59 -2.86 -3.38 2.41
CA ALA A 59 -2.36 -4.61 3.02
C ALA A 59 -3.48 -5.54 3.54
N GLY A 60 -4.74 -5.11 3.52
CA GLY A 60 -5.86 -5.85 4.11
C GLY A 60 -5.78 -5.96 5.64
N LEU A 61 -5.06 -5.05 6.29
CA LEU A 61 -4.80 -4.99 7.73
C LEU A 61 -5.65 -3.93 8.44
N TRP A 62 -6.71 -3.44 7.81
CA TRP A 62 -7.69 -2.55 8.45
C TRP A 62 -9.11 -3.17 8.49
N PRO A 63 -9.63 -3.49 9.70
CA PRO A 63 -8.94 -3.52 10.99
C PRO A 63 -7.86 -4.61 11.05
N LEU A 64 -6.94 -4.45 12.00
CA LEU A 64 -5.85 -5.41 12.21
C LEU A 64 -6.44 -6.78 12.57
N PRO A 65 -5.88 -7.89 12.05
CA PRO A 65 -6.20 -9.22 12.54
C PRO A 65 -6.00 -9.32 14.07
N PRO A 66 -6.75 -10.19 14.76
CA PRO A 66 -6.54 -10.42 16.19
C PRO A 66 -5.14 -10.96 16.46
N ARG A 67 -4.48 -10.41 17.48
CA ARG A 67 -3.15 -10.81 17.94
C ARG A 67 -3.19 -12.10 18.78
N ASN A 68 -3.59 -13.21 18.17
CA ASN A 68 -3.70 -14.53 18.82
C ASN A 68 -2.38 -15.01 19.49
N PRO A 69 -2.38 -15.97 20.43
CA PRO A 69 -1.14 -16.51 20.99
C PRO A 69 -0.15 -16.97 19.90
N LEU A 70 1.13 -16.62 20.05
CA LEU A 70 2.17 -16.93 19.06
C LEU A 70 2.68 -18.38 19.10
N ASN A 71 2.44 -19.08 20.21
CA ASN A 71 2.87 -20.45 20.44
C ASN A 71 4.33 -20.71 20.02
N PRO A 72 5.30 -19.88 20.48
CA PRO A 72 6.67 -19.94 19.96
C PRO A 72 7.34 -21.26 20.31
N GLN A 73 8.08 -21.80 19.35
CA GLN A 73 8.93 -22.97 19.54
C GLN A 73 10.37 -22.58 19.22
N ILE A 74 11.23 -22.58 20.24
CA ILE A 74 12.65 -22.24 20.14
C ILE A 74 13.45 -23.51 20.46
N PHE A 75 14.27 -23.98 19.52
CA PHE A 75 14.99 -25.26 19.67
C PHE A 75 16.24 -25.33 18.80
N GLY A 76 17.01 -26.42 18.94
CA GLY A 76 18.15 -26.71 18.06
C GLY A 76 19.26 -25.68 18.18
N ARG A 77 19.59 -25.30 19.41
CA ARG A 77 20.63 -24.32 19.74
C ARG A 77 21.99 -24.78 19.21
N ILE A 78 22.56 -23.97 18.32
CA ILE A 78 23.95 -24.04 17.89
C ILE A 78 24.69 -22.98 18.67
N GLU A 79 25.65 -23.40 19.50
CA GLU A 79 26.44 -22.50 20.33
C GLU A 79 27.87 -22.37 19.80
N ASP A 80 28.39 -21.15 19.86
CA ASP A 80 29.79 -20.79 19.65
C ASP A 80 30.25 -20.00 20.91
N LYS A 81 31.50 -19.54 20.93
CA LYS A 81 32.11 -18.86 22.09
C LYS A 81 31.37 -17.59 22.51
N ASP A 82 30.85 -16.82 21.56
CA ASP A 82 30.30 -15.48 21.82
C ASP A 82 28.91 -15.21 21.21
N TYR A 83 28.29 -16.22 20.61
CA TYR A 83 26.90 -16.17 20.13
C TYR A 83 26.27 -17.56 20.09
N SER A 84 24.94 -17.60 20.03
CA SER A 84 24.18 -18.81 19.70
C SER A 84 23.16 -18.53 18.60
N ILE A 85 22.78 -19.58 17.86
CA ILE A 85 21.72 -19.57 16.86
C ILE A 85 20.68 -20.61 17.26
N GLU A 86 19.41 -20.24 17.28
CA GLU A 86 18.29 -21.14 17.58
C GLU A 86 17.28 -21.11 16.43
N LYS A 87 16.63 -22.24 16.17
CA LYS A 87 15.51 -22.36 15.24
C LYS A 87 14.24 -21.90 15.93
N VAL A 88 13.45 -21.08 15.22
CA VAL A 88 12.20 -20.54 15.74
C VAL A 88 11.09 -20.70 14.73
N TYR A 89 9.91 -21.13 15.19
CA TYR A 89 8.66 -20.83 14.50
C TYR A 89 7.60 -20.30 15.46
N ILE A 90 6.73 -19.43 14.92
CA ILE A 90 5.60 -18.79 15.61
C ILE A 90 4.35 -18.86 14.73
N GLU A 91 3.18 -18.94 15.35
CA GLU A 91 1.88 -18.93 14.68
C GLU A 91 1.38 -17.47 14.54
N THR A 92 1.45 -16.90 13.33
CA THR A 92 1.13 -15.48 13.10
C THR A 92 -0.35 -15.27 12.78
N LEU A 93 -0.99 -16.25 12.16
CA LEU A 93 -2.45 -16.43 12.06
C LEU A 93 -2.75 -17.89 12.45
N PRO A 94 -3.94 -18.23 12.96
CA PRO A 94 -4.24 -19.62 13.30
C PRO A 94 -3.99 -20.56 12.10
N GLY A 95 -3.06 -21.50 12.24
CA GLY A 95 -2.61 -22.39 11.17
C GLY A 95 -1.61 -21.79 10.17
N PHE A 96 -1.11 -20.57 10.35
CA PHE A 96 -0.03 -19.95 9.54
C PHE A 96 1.22 -19.72 10.37
N TYR A 97 2.34 -20.32 9.94
CA TYR A 97 3.58 -20.31 10.70
C TYR A 97 4.65 -19.45 10.02
N LEU A 98 5.22 -18.52 10.77
CA LEU A 98 6.43 -17.81 10.41
C LEU A 98 7.62 -18.50 11.07
N ALA A 99 8.62 -18.81 10.26
CA ALA A 99 9.85 -19.45 10.69
C ALA A 99 11.06 -18.51 10.57
N GLY A 100 12.10 -18.80 11.34
CA GLY A 100 13.29 -17.97 11.40
C GLY A 100 14.40 -18.53 12.28
N ASN A 101 15.46 -17.72 12.44
CA ASN A 101 16.57 -17.99 13.33
C ASN A 101 16.74 -16.85 14.35
N LEU A 102 16.92 -17.22 15.60
CA LEU A 102 17.17 -16.33 16.72
C LEU A 102 18.65 -16.36 17.07
N TYR A 103 19.31 -15.21 16.96
CA TYR A 103 20.72 -15.03 17.30
C TYR A 103 20.83 -14.32 18.63
N ARG A 104 21.63 -14.85 19.55
CA ARG A 104 21.78 -14.31 20.90
C ARG A 104 23.25 -14.18 21.30
N PRO A 105 23.63 -13.18 22.12
CA PRO A 105 24.95 -13.17 22.73
C PRO A 105 25.08 -14.33 23.73
N VAL A 106 26.26 -14.95 23.75
CA VAL A 106 26.64 -15.90 24.82
C VAL A 106 27.39 -15.13 25.92
N GLY A 107 27.10 -15.46 27.18
CA GLY A 107 27.77 -14.85 28.34
C GLY A 107 27.27 -13.43 28.70
N ARG A 108 26.21 -12.93 28.04
CA ARG A 108 25.52 -11.70 28.44
C ARG A 108 24.14 -12.04 29.02
N SER A 109 23.74 -11.30 30.05
CA SER A 109 22.45 -11.45 30.73
C SER A 109 21.78 -10.09 30.90
N GLY A 110 20.50 -10.10 31.28
CA GLY A 110 19.68 -8.90 31.41
C GLY A 110 18.81 -8.65 30.18
N ARG A 111 18.13 -7.50 30.17
CA ARG A 111 17.26 -7.07 29.05
C ARG A 111 18.09 -6.40 27.97
N LEU A 112 18.36 -7.14 26.90
CA LEU A 112 19.22 -6.74 25.78
C LEU A 112 18.42 -6.05 24.67
N PRO A 113 19.03 -5.16 23.87
CA PRO A 113 18.34 -4.60 22.70
C PRO A 113 18.00 -5.69 21.68
N GLY A 114 16.87 -5.51 20.99
CA GLY A 114 16.38 -6.44 19.97
C GLY A 114 16.58 -5.90 18.55
N VAL A 115 16.77 -6.78 17.57
CA VAL A 115 16.75 -6.41 16.14
C VAL A 115 15.93 -7.40 15.33
N LEU A 116 14.92 -6.89 14.62
CA LEU A 116 14.23 -7.63 13.57
C LEU A 116 15.02 -7.55 12.26
N MET A 117 15.05 -8.66 11.54
CA MET A 117 15.96 -8.80 10.40
C MET A 117 15.27 -9.48 9.20
N PRO A 118 14.29 -8.81 8.55
CA PRO A 118 13.77 -9.29 7.27
C PRO A 118 14.87 -9.31 6.21
N HIS A 119 14.75 -10.22 5.23
CA HIS A 119 15.73 -10.39 4.15
C HIS A 119 15.16 -10.00 2.80
N GLY A 120 16.04 -9.76 1.82
CA GLY A 120 15.70 -9.55 0.42
C GLY A 120 15.60 -10.88 -0.35
N HIS A 121 15.42 -10.75 -1.67
CA HIS A 121 15.18 -11.87 -2.60
C HIS A 121 16.45 -12.65 -2.98
N ALA A 122 17.34 -12.91 -2.03
CA ALA A 122 18.48 -13.79 -2.27
C ALA A 122 18.03 -15.26 -2.41
N VAL A 123 18.83 -16.10 -3.07
CA VAL A 123 18.48 -17.49 -3.41
C VAL A 123 18.13 -18.30 -2.17
N TYR A 124 18.91 -18.14 -1.09
CA TYR A 124 18.70 -18.88 0.16
C TYR A 124 17.95 -18.07 1.22
N GLY A 125 17.34 -16.94 0.86
CA GLY A 125 16.54 -16.11 1.75
C GLY A 125 17.30 -15.71 3.02
N ARG A 126 16.74 -15.99 4.20
CA ARG A 126 17.37 -15.69 5.50
C ARG A 126 18.68 -16.46 5.74
N LEU A 127 18.97 -17.48 4.94
CA LEU A 127 20.16 -18.32 5.08
C LEU A 127 21.26 -17.95 4.08
N GLU A 128 21.04 -16.91 3.25
CA GLU A 128 22.03 -16.45 2.28
C GLU A 128 23.34 -16.04 2.94
N HIS A 129 24.45 -16.59 2.44
CA HIS A 129 25.80 -16.21 2.84
C HIS A 129 26.72 -16.12 1.62
N GLY A 130 27.00 -14.88 1.21
CA GLY A 130 27.94 -14.53 0.16
C GLY A 130 28.56 -13.15 0.40
N THR A 131 29.33 -12.68 -0.58
CA THR A 131 30.05 -11.40 -0.50
C THR A 131 29.09 -10.21 -0.57
N LEU A 132 28.08 -10.29 -1.44
CA LEU A 132 27.09 -9.22 -1.62
C LEU A 132 26.03 -9.23 -0.53
N PHE A 133 25.58 -10.39 -0.08
CA PHE A 133 24.51 -10.52 0.91
C PHE A 133 24.92 -11.56 1.95
N SER A 134 24.78 -11.24 3.23
CA SER A 134 24.85 -12.28 4.25
C SER A 134 23.99 -11.99 5.46
N VAL A 135 22.91 -12.75 5.60
CA VAL A 135 22.01 -12.68 6.74
C VAL A 135 22.63 -13.34 7.99
N PRO A 136 23.30 -14.52 7.92
CA PRO A 136 24.02 -15.08 9.06
C PRO A 136 25.14 -14.17 9.57
N SER A 137 25.96 -13.56 8.69
CA SER A 137 27.00 -12.63 9.14
C SER A 137 26.42 -11.45 9.90
N ARG A 138 25.29 -10.90 9.42
CA ARG A 138 24.55 -9.82 10.07
C ARG A 138 24.03 -10.22 11.45
N GLY A 139 23.33 -11.35 11.53
CA GLY A 139 22.76 -11.86 12.78
C GLY A 139 23.82 -12.18 13.83
N ILE A 140 24.86 -12.91 13.46
CA ILE A 140 25.95 -13.31 14.36
C ILE A 140 26.73 -12.10 14.87
N ASN A 141 27.05 -11.13 14.00
CA ASN A 141 27.82 -9.96 14.42
C ASN A 141 27.01 -9.01 15.30
N MET A 142 25.71 -8.84 15.04
CA MET A 142 24.84 -8.12 15.98
C MET A 142 24.71 -8.86 17.32
N ALA A 143 24.56 -10.19 17.32
CA ALA A 143 24.57 -10.97 18.56
C ALA A 143 25.84 -10.74 19.37
N ARG A 144 27.00 -10.82 18.73
CA ARG A 144 28.31 -10.51 19.31
C ARG A 144 28.44 -9.10 19.88
N GLN A 145 27.74 -8.13 19.31
CA GLN A 145 27.70 -6.75 19.78
C GLN A 145 26.76 -6.55 20.98
N GLY A 146 25.84 -7.49 21.21
CA GLY A 146 24.93 -7.50 22.37
C GLY A 146 23.45 -7.47 22.05
N TYR A 147 23.06 -7.67 20.79
CA TYR A 147 21.66 -7.67 20.38
C TYR A 147 21.06 -9.07 20.38
N VAL A 148 19.78 -9.19 20.71
CA VAL A 148 18.99 -10.39 20.38
C VAL A 148 18.36 -10.15 19.00
N VAL A 149 18.68 -10.99 18.02
CA VAL A 149 18.29 -10.77 16.63
C VAL A 149 17.35 -11.85 16.15
N PHE A 150 16.23 -11.48 15.57
CA PHE A 150 15.32 -12.42 14.91
C PHE A 150 15.31 -12.19 13.40
N ALA A 151 15.95 -13.11 12.66
CA ALA A 151 15.84 -13.21 11.21
C ALA A 151 14.68 -14.13 10.87
N TYR A 152 13.77 -13.68 10.03
CA TYR A 152 12.58 -14.44 9.68
C TYR A 152 12.35 -14.46 8.19
N ASP A 153 11.69 -15.53 7.74
CA ASP A 153 11.46 -15.77 6.32
C ASP A 153 10.48 -14.77 5.73
N MET A 154 10.74 -14.41 4.47
CA MET A 154 9.70 -13.97 3.55
C MET A 154 8.70 -15.11 3.31
N ILE A 155 7.50 -14.75 2.89
CA ILE A 155 6.49 -15.75 2.55
C ILE A 155 6.96 -16.54 1.34
N GLY A 156 6.78 -17.86 1.36
CA GLY A 156 7.22 -18.75 0.29
C GLY A 156 8.72 -19.04 0.29
N TYR A 157 9.48 -18.52 1.25
CA TYR A 157 10.90 -18.81 1.41
C TYR A 157 11.14 -19.81 2.53
N ASN A 158 12.18 -20.62 2.32
CA ASN A 158 12.73 -21.59 3.27
C ASN A 158 11.66 -22.39 4.04
N ASP A 159 11.36 -22.01 5.30
CA ASP A 159 10.49 -22.76 6.21
C ASP A 159 9.06 -22.15 6.28
N THR A 160 8.85 -20.93 5.76
CA THR A 160 7.53 -20.25 5.67
C THR A 160 6.90 -20.50 4.30
N CYS A 161 6.81 -21.76 3.90
CA CYS A 161 6.44 -22.20 2.54
C CYS A 161 5.00 -22.73 2.39
N GLN A 162 4.12 -22.45 3.35
CA GLN A 162 2.70 -22.84 3.31
C GLN A 162 1.92 -22.24 2.13
N ILE A 163 2.42 -21.11 1.61
CA ILE A 163 1.91 -20.41 0.43
C ILE A 163 3.09 -19.99 -0.45
N PRO A 164 2.91 -19.88 -1.78
CA PRO A 164 3.97 -19.43 -2.67
C PRO A 164 4.37 -17.98 -2.38
N HIS A 165 5.59 -17.62 -2.76
CA HIS A 165 6.07 -16.24 -2.61
C HIS A 165 5.29 -15.26 -3.50
N THR A 166 4.92 -15.73 -4.69
CA THR A 166 4.19 -14.96 -5.69
C THR A 166 2.80 -15.54 -5.87
N PHE A 167 1.79 -14.76 -5.54
CA PHE A 167 0.40 -15.02 -5.91
C PHE A 167 -0.33 -13.69 -6.12
N GLU A 168 -1.23 -13.68 -7.09
CA GLU A 168 -2.09 -12.56 -7.45
C GLU A 168 -3.31 -13.12 -8.19
N GLY A 169 -4.41 -12.38 -8.18
CA GLY A 169 -5.66 -12.81 -8.80
C GLY A 169 -6.81 -11.95 -8.34
N LYS A 170 -7.82 -11.77 -9.21
CA LYS A 170 -8.97 -10.92 -8.87
C LYS A 170 -9.68 -11.36 -7.60
N ARG A 171 -9.76 -12.68 -7.35
CA ARG A 171 -10.31 -13.26 -6.12
C ARG A 171 -9.56 -12.75 -4.89
N GLU A 172 -8.24 -12.85 -4.89
CA GLU A 172 -7.37 -12.39 -3.81
C GLU A 172 -7.42 -10.87 -3.63
N GLU A 173 -7.41 -10.13 -4.74
CA GLU A 173 -7.45 -8.67 -4.78
C GLU A 173 -8.73 -8.10 -4.16
N LEU A 174 -9.91 -8.71 -4.39
CA LEU A 174 -11.17 -8.29 -3.74
C LEU A 174 -11.07 -8.28 -2.19
N TRP A 175 -10.28 -9.20 -1.64
CA TRP A 175 -10.15 -9.42 -0.20
C TRP A 175 -8.85 -8.83 0.39
N SER A 176 -8.06 -8.12 -0.42
CA SER A 176 -6.73 -7.62 -0.05
C SER A 176 -5.82 -8.71 0.54
N PHE A 177 -6.01 -9.96 0.10
CA PHE A 177 -5.12 -11.06 0.47
C PHE A 177 -3.91 -11.00 -0.44
N SER A 178 -2.74 -10.59 0.08
CA SER A 178 -1.55 -10.36 -0.73
C SER A 178 -0.28 -10.77 0.01
N PRO A 179 0.82 -11.09 -0.71
CA PRO A 179 2.08 -11.39 -0.06
C PRO A 179 2.60 -10.19 0.75
N LEU A 180 2.41 -8.94 0.29
CA LEU A 180 2.74 -7.74 1.07
C LEU A 180 1.98 -7.70 2.40
N GLY A 181 0.66 -7.92 2.36
CA GLY A 181 -0.19 -7.85 3.56
C GLY A 181 0.20 -8.89 4.60
N LEU A 182 0.40 -10.12 4.17
CA LEU A 182 0.82 -11.21 5.04
C LEU A 182 2.27 -11.03 5.55
N GLN A 183 3.20 -10.50 4.73
CA GLN A 183 4.58 -10.21 5.20
C GLN A 183 4.61 -9.06 6.19
N THR A 184 3.81 -8.01 5.97
CA THR A 184 3.69 -6.88 6.90
C THR A 184 3.12 -7.37 8.22
N TRP A 185 2.09 -8.21 8.18
CA TRP A 185 1.55 -8.87 9.36
C TRP A 185 2.60 -9.75 10.06
N ASN A 186 3.32 -10.60 9.33
CA ASN A 186 4.41 -11.41 9.87
C ASN A 186 5.47 -10.53 10.55
N SER A 187 5.78 -9.36 10.00
CA SER A 187 6.73 -8.40 10.60
C SER A 187 6.20 -7.83 11.92
N MET A 188 4.91 -7.49 11.99
CA MET A 188 4.26 -7.05 13.24
C MET A 188 4.27 -8.16 14.30
N ARG A 189 4.03 -9.42 13.89
CA ARG A 189 4.01 -10.58 14.77
C ARG A 189 5.41 -11.06 15.18
N ALA A 190 6.40 -10.88 14.32
CA ALA A 190 7.82 -11.06 14.63
C ALA A 190 8.28 -10.05 15.70
N PHE A 191 7.79 -8.81 15.62
CA PHE A 191 7.99 -7.82 16.69
C PHE A 191 7.41 -8.31 18.02
N ASP A 192 6.17 -8.79 18.01
CA ASP A 192 5.52 -9.31 19.22
C ASP A 192 6.27 -10.49 19.84
N PHE A 193 6.79 -11.37 18.99
CA PHE A 193 7.63 -12.48 19.43
C PHE A 193 8.88 -11.95 20.12
N LEU A 194 9.68 -11.13 19.43
CA LEU A 194 10.93 -10.60 19.95
C LEU A 194 10.72 -9.80 21.25
N GLN A 195 9.64 -9.01 21.31
CA GLN A 195 9.24 -8.23 22.48
C GLN A 195 8.85 -9.11 23.69
N SER A 196 8.35 -10.32 23.46
CA SER A 196 7.91 -11.23 24.54
C SER A 196 9.04 -12.04 25.18
N LEU A 197 10.24 -12.04 24.58
CA LEU A 197 11.39 -12.75 25.13
C LEU A 197 11.89 -12.08 26.43
N PRO A 198 12.15 -12.85 27.51
CA PRO A 198 12.52 -12.30 28.82
C PRO A 198 13.88 -11.58 28.82
N ASP A 199 14.75 -11.91 27.88
CA ASP A 199 16.09 -11.34 27.68
C ASP A 199 16.10 -10.15 26.70
N VAL A 200 14.93 -9.68 26.23
CA VAL A 200 14.81 -8.51 25.34
C VAL A 200 14.25 -7.31 26.09
N ASN A 201 14.86 -6.15 25.88
CA ASN A 201 14.32 -4.87 26.29
C ASN A 201 13.26 -4.40 25.28
N PRO A 202 11.96 -4.33 25.65
CA PRO A 202 10.90 -3.95 24.74
C PRO A 202 11.03 -2.52 24.22
N ASP A 203 11.78 -1.65 24.90
CA ASP A 203 11.98 -0.25 24.53
C ASP A 203 13.23 -0.03 23.65
N MET A 204 13.94 -1.10 23.26
CA MET A 204 15.17 -1.03 22.48
C MET A 204 15.16 -2.00 21.30
N ILE A 205 14.04 -2.09 20.59
CA ILE A 205 13.89 -2.95 19.41
C ILE A 205 14.00 -2.13 18.13
N GLY A 206 14.93 -2.51 17.25
CA GLY A 206 15.11 -1.94 15.92
C GLY A 206 14.79 -2.93 14.80
N ILE A 207 14.88 -2.46 13.56
CA ILE A 207 14.70 -3.29 12.36
C ILE A 207 15.67 -2.89 11.24
N THR A 208 16.22 -3.87 10.53
CA THR A 208 17.07 -3.63 9.35
C THR A 208 16.94 -4.75 8.33
N GLY A 209 16.97 -4.41 7.05
CA GLY A 209 16.87 -5.36 5.94
C GLY A 209 17.19 -4.70 4.60
N GLU A 210 17.55 -5.50 3.61
CA GLU A 210 17.90 -5.06 2.26
C GLU A 210 16.84 -5.37 1.21
N SER A 211 16.76 -4.55 0.16
CA SER A 211 15.89 -4.83 -0.99
C SER A 211 14.43 -5.03 -0.53
N GLY A 212 13.79 -6.16 -0.86
CA GLY A 212 12.48 -6.54 -0.30
C GLY A 212 12.41 -6.52 1.24
N GLY A 213 13.50 -6.85 1.94
CA GLY A 213 13.62 -6.70 3.40
C GLY A 213 13.73 -5.23 3.84
N GLY A 214 14.30 -4.38 2.99
CA GLY A 214 14.24 -2.92 3.14
C GLY A 214 12.81 -2.39 2.99
N THR A 215 12.04 -2.94 2.05
CA THR A 215 10.60 -2.68 1.93
C THR A 215 9.87 -3.05 3.21
N GLN A 216 10.04 -4.27 3.73
CA GLN A 216 9.40 -4.67 4.99
C GLN A 216 9.86 -3.81 6.19
N THR A 217 11.12 -3.35 6.19
CA THR A 217 11.65 -2.45 7.22
C THR A 217 10.87 -1.13 7.29
N PHE A 218 10.72 -0.41 6.17
CA PHE A 218 9.99 0.86 6.20
C PHE A 218 8.46 0.65 6.26
N MET A 219 7.93 -0.46 5.75
CA MET A 219 6.50 -0.78 5.85
C MET A 219 6.08 -1.05 7.29
N LEU A 220 6.85 -1.85 8.05
CA LEU A 220 6.59 -2.06 9.47
C LEU A 220 6.68 -0.74 10.23
N CYS A 221 7.73 0.05 10.01
CA CYS A 221 7.90 1.34 10.68
C CYS A 221 6.79 2.34 10.35
N ALA A 222 6.20 2.26 9.15
CA ALA A 222 5.09 3.12 8.76
C ALA A 222 3.83 2.85 9.60
N VAL A 223 3.50 1.58 9.84
CA VAL A 223 2.23 1.17 10.50
C VAL A 223 2.36 0.80 11.98
N ASP A 224 3.59 0.69 12.49
CA ASP A 224 3.90 0.33 13.87
C ASP A 224 4.95 1.30 14.44
N ASP A 225 4.62 1.95 15.56
CA ASP A 225 5.45 2.95 16.22
C ASP A 225 6.44 2.35 17.23
N ARG A 226 6.35 1.04 17.48
CA ARG A 226 7.18 0.35 18.47
C ARG A 226 8.64 0.17 18.05
N PRO A 227 8.99 -0.10 16.77
CA PRO A 227 10.39 -0.04 16.33
C PRO A 227 10.99 1.34 16.62
N LYS A 228 12.11 1.37 17.35
CA LYS A 228 12.74 2.61 17.83
C LYS A 228 13.84 3.14 16.91
N ILE A 229 14.33 2.29 16.01
CA ILE A 229 15.40 2.60 15.06
C ILE A 229 15.23 1.73 13.83
N SER A 230 15.56 2.24 12.64
CA SER A 230 15.52 1.46 11.41
C SER A 230 16.70 1.70 10.49
N SER A 231 16.98 0.71 9.65
CA SER A 231 17.91 0.86 8.53
C SER A 231 17.41 0.09 7.30
N PRO A 232 16.55 0.68 6.47
CA PRO A 232 16.24 0.12 5.15
C PRO A 232 17.45 0.26 4.22
N VAL A 233 18.02 -0.86 3.79
CA VAL A 233 19.23 -0.91 2.96
C VAL A 233 18.86 -1.11 1.49
N ASN A 234 19.38 -0.24 0.63
CA ASN A 234 19.28 -0.35 -0.82
C ASN A 234 17.84 -0.49 -1.35
N MET A 235 16.88 0.27 -0.79
CA MET A 235 15.47 0.17 -1.20
C MET A 235 14.70 1.49 -1.34
N ILE A 236 14.90 2.46 -0.45
CA ILE A 236 14.19 3.75 -0.57
C ILE A 236 14.62 4.44 -1.87
N SER A 237 13.68 4.70 -2.77
CA SER A 237 13.93 5.30 -4.09
C SER A 237 12.73 6.11 -4.56
N LEU A 238 12.98 7.19 -5.30
CA LEU A 238 11.98 7.91 -6.10
C LEU A 238 11.76 7.29 -7.48
N ILE A 239 12.54 6.28 -7.87
CA ILE A 239 12.49 5.68 -9.20
C ILE A 239 11.94 4.25 -9.11
N MET A 240 12.64 3.35 -8.42
CA MET A 240 12.26 1.94 -8.34
C MET A 240 11.47 1.67 -7.05
N GLN A 241 10.22 1.24 -7.18
CA GLN A 241 9.27 1.17 -6.06
C GLN A 241 9.12 -0.22 -5.42
N GLY A 242 9.81 -1.24 -5.93
CA GLY A 242 9.68 -2.65 -5.55
C GLY A 242 9.47 -3.51 -6.78
N GLY A 243 10.33 -4.49 -7.00
CA GLY A 243 10.35 -5.30 -8.22
C GLY A 243 9.48 -6.57 -8.12
N CYS A 244 9.14 -6.97 -6.90
CA CYS A 244 8.34 -8.15 -6.63
C CYS A 244 6.91 -7.79 -6.24
N ILE A 245 5.95 -8.68 -6.52
CA ILE A 245 4.56 -8.53 -6.08
C ILE A 245 4.43 -8.48 -4.55
N CYS A 246 5.38 -9.08 -3.79
CA CYS A 246 5.40 -9.00 -2.33
C CYS A 246 5.68 -7.60 -1.77
N GLU A 247 6.03 -6.66 -2.64
CA GLU A 247 6.29 -5.25 -2.32
C GLU A 247 5.18 -4.32 -2.85
N ASN A 248 4.18 -4.86 -3.54
CA ASN A 248 3.24 -4.13 -4.39
C ASN A 248 1.80 -4.63 -4.25
N ALA A 249 1.12 -4.24 -3.16
CA ALA A 249 -0.32 -4.48 -3.05
C ALA A 249 -1.13 -3.43 -3.86
N PRO A 250 -2.28 -3.80 -4.44
CA PRO A 250 -3.21 -2.85 -5.02
C PRO A 250 -3.53 -1.69 -4.07
N ASN A 251 -3.69 -0.49 -4.62
CA ASN A 251 -3.93 0.77 -3.93
C ASN A 251 -2.79 1.28 -3.01
N LEU A 252 -1.68 0.56 -2.86
CA LEU A 252 -0.61 0.95 -1.93
C LEU A 252 0.03 2.30 -2.29
N ARG A 253 0.38 2.51 -3.56
CA ARG A 253 1.14 3.69 -4.05
C ARG A 253 0.34 4.64 -4.93
N VAL A 254 -0.98 4.65 -4.77
CA VAL A 254 -1.83 5.65 -5.43
C VAL A 254 -1.53 7.03 -4.82
N GLY A 255 -0.90 7.90 -5.61
CA GLY A 255 -0.53 9.27 -5.19
C GLY A 255 0.57 9.34 -4.12
N THR A 256 1.40 8.30 -3.97
CA THR A 256 2.53 8.24 -3.03
C THR A 256 3.68 7.38 -3.59
N ASN A 257 4.77 7.24 -2.85
CA ASN A 257 5.98 6.48 -3.21
C ASN A 257 6.77 6.03 -1.96
N ASN A 258 7.84 5.25 -2.16
CA ASN A 258 8.66 4.71 -1.08
C ASN A 258 9.31 5.79 -0.19
N VAL A 259 9.63 6.97 -0.73
CA VAL A 259 10.20 8.08 0.07
C VAL A 259 9.17 8.64 1.05
N GLU A 260 7.94 8.88 0.59
CA GLU A 260 6.88 9.38 1.47
C GLU A 260 6.49 8.32 2.53
N ILE A 261 6.44 7.03 2.15
CA ILE A 261 6.19 5.93 3.10
C ILE A 261 7.32 5.83 4.14
N ALA A 262 8.59 5.84 3.72
CA ALA A 262 9.72 5.77 4.64
C ALA A 262 9.79 6.96 5.59
N SER A 263 9.32 8.14 5.14
CA SER A 263 9.24 9.34 5.96
C SER A 263 8.28 9.19 7.16
N LEU A 264 7.35 8.22 7.15
CA LEU A 264 6.47 7.90 8.30
C LEU A 264 7.22 7.39 9.54
N MET A 265 8.51 7.05 9.38
CA MET A 265 9.40 6.75 10.50
C MET A 265 9.72 7.98 11.36
N ALA A 266 9.68 9.18 10.78
CA ALA A 266 10.03 10.42 11.46
C ALA A 266 9.21 10.59 12.76
N PRO A 267 9.85 11.04 13.87
CA PRO A 267 11.24 11.49 13.98
C PRO A 267 12.24 10.41 14.49
N ARG A 268 11.89 9.12 14.43
CA ARG A 268 12.72 8.04 15.01
C ARG A 268 14.00 7.82 14.18
N PRO A 269 15.15 7.47 14.81
CA PRO A 269 16.41 7.29 14.08
C PRO A 269 16.32 6.34 12.87
N MET A 270 16.80 6.80 11.71
CA MET A 270 16.86 6.00 10.48
C MET A 270 18.17 6.19 9.72
N LEU A 271 18.81 5.09 9.33
CA LEU A 271 19.94 5.10 8.39
C LEU A 271 19.48 4.63 7.01
N MET A 272 19.67 5.46 6.00
CA MET A 272 19.45 5.10 4.60
C MET A 272 20.78 4.64 3.99
N VAL A 273 20.96 3.34 3.81
CA VAL A 273 22.14 2.79 3.11
C VAL A 273 21.81 2.67 1.63
N ALA A 274 22.70 3.16 0.77
CA ALA A 274 22.56 3.15 -0.68
C ALA A 274 23.78 2.53 -1.37
N ALA A 275 23.59 2.16 -2.64
CA ALA A 275 24.65 1.65 -3.52
C ALA A 275 24.72 2.49 -4.80
N THR A 276 25.92 2.61 -5.39
CA THR A 276 26.12 3.28 -6.69
C THR A 276 25.57 2.45 -7.85
N GLY A 277 25.57 1.13 -7.72
CA GLY A 277 25.23 0.17 -8.77
C GLY A 277 23.77 -0.28 -8.79
N ASP A 278 22.86 0.38 -8.08
CA ASP A 278 21.42 0.06 -8.12
C ASP A 278 20.52 1.31 -8.17
N TRP A 279 19.22 1.11 -8.02
CA TRP A 279 18.20 2.17 -8.07
C TRP A 279 18.32 3.22 -6.95
N THR A 280 19.11 2.95 -5.91
CA THR A 280 19.39 3.88 -4.81
C THR A 280 20.57 4.81 -5.08
N LYS A 281 21.17 4.78 -6.27
CA LYS A 281 22.30 5.65 -6.66
C LYS A 281 22.05 7.15 -6.50
N ASN A 282 20.79 7.57 -6.51
CA ASN A 282 20.37 8.97 -6.33
C ASN A 282 20.10 9.34 -4.86
N THR A 283 20.12 8.38 -3.94
CA THR A 283 19.73 8.57 -2.54
C THR A 283 20.38 9.79 -1.89
N PRO A 284 21.70 10.01 -1.98
CA PRO A 284 22.31 11.18 -1.35
C PRO A 284 21.85 12.54 -1.92
N ARG A 285 21.31 12.55 -3.15
CA ARG A 285 20.95 13.77 -3.90
C ARG A 285 19.45 14.04 -3.92
N GLU A 286 18.60 13.01 -3.93
CA GLU A 286 17.14 13.17 -4.09
C GLU A 286 16.36 12.61 -2.91
N GLU A 287 16.49 11.32 -2.61
CA GLU A 287 15.68 10.64 -1.61
C GLU A 287 16.00 11.08 -0.18
N TYR A 288 17.28 11.10 0.20
CA TYR A 288 17.69 11.50 1.55
C TYR A 288 17.31 12.95 1.87
N PRO A 289 17.58 13.95 1.01
CA PRO A 289 17.10 15.31 1.24
C PRO A 289 15.57 15.40 1.42
N ALA A 290 14.79 14.64 0.63
CA ALA A 290 13.34 14.62 0.75
C ALA A 290 12.86 14.02 2.09
N VAL A 291 13.45 12.90 2.53
CA VAL A 291 13.16 12.33 3.86
C VAL A 291 13.59 13.29 4.97
N LYS A 292 14.80 13.86 4.86
CA LYS A 292 15.35 14.80 5.86
C LYS A 292 14.47 16.04 6.02
N ALA A 293 13.90 16.57 4.94
CA ALA A 293 12.98 17.70 5.01
C ALA A 293 11.76 17.39 5.91
N VAL A 294 11.26 16.14 5.92
CA VAL A 294 10.20 15.73 6.84
C VAL A 294 10.70 15.68 8.29
N TYR A 295 11.89 15.12 8.53
CA TYR A 295 12.49 15.11 9.87
C TYR A 295 12.77 16.53 10.42
N GLU A 296 13.08 17.48 9.55
CA GLU A 296 13.26 18.90 9.90
C GLU A 296 11.97 19.57 10.38
N LEU A 297 10.79 19.13 9.91
CA LEU A 297 9.50 19.61 10.44
C LEU A 297 9.31 19.25 11.93
N TYR A 298 9.96 18.17 12.39
CA TYR A 298 10.00 17.78 13.80
C TYR A 298 11.17 18.42 14.58
N GLY A 299 12.03 19.19 13.92
CA GLY A 299 13.30 19.66 14.50
C GLY A 299 14.32 18.53 14.74
N GLN A 300 14.17 17.38 14.08
CA GLN A 300 14.96 16.16 14.30
C GLN A 300 15.71 15.74 13.03
N GLY A 301 16.13 16.70 12.19
CA GLY A 301 16.83 16.43 10.92
C GLY A 301 18.14 15.65 11.06
N ASN A 302 18.72 15.56 12.26
CA ASN A 302 19.90 14.77 12.59
C ASN A 302 19.59 13.31 12.98
N MET A 303 18.31 12.93 13.07
CA MET A 303 17.88 11.55 13.32
C MET A 303 17.80 10.72 12.04
N VAL A 304 17.96 11.33 10.87
CA VAL A 304 18.12 10.59 9.61
C VAL A 304 19.51 10.82 9.04
N GLU A 305 20.17 9.73 8.66
CA GLU A 305 21.51 9.73 8.08
C GLU A 305 21.50 8.95 6.76
N THR A 306 22.48 9.20 5.88
CA THR A 306 22.67 8.45 4.64
C THR A 306 24.14 8.09 4.45
N VAL A 307 24.38 6.90 3.91
CA VAL A 307 25.69 6.46 3.42
C VAL A 307 25.51 5.78 2.07
N GLN A 308 26.48 5.93 1.18
CA GLN A 308 26.49 5.28 -0.13
C GLN A 308 27.81 4.55 -0.34
N PHE A 309 27.73 3.31 -0.80
CA PHE A 309 28.89 2.47 -1.10
C PHE A 309 29.02 2.23 -2.61
N ASP A 310 30.27 2.21 -3.10
CA ASP A 310 30.54 1.82 -4.47
C ASP A 310 30.47 0.30 -4.62
N ALA A 311 29.28 -0.18 -4.99
CA ALA A 311 28.95 -1.59 -5.05
C ALA A 311 27.71 -1.80 -5.93
N PRO A 312 27.50 -3.01 -6.49
CA PRO A 312 26.20 -3.40 -7.01
C PRO A 312 25.16 -3.51 -5.88
N HIS A 313 23.91 -3.84 -6.21
CA HIS A 313 22.86 -4.10 -5.23
C HIS A 313 23.34 -5.12 -4.16
N ASN A 314 23.31 -4.73 -2.87
CA ASN A 314 23.98 -5.49 -1.82
C ASN A 314 23.36 -5.34 -0.41
N TYR A 315 23.88 -6.12 0.52
CA TYR A 315 24.06 -5.76 1.92
C TYR A 315 25.41 -6.34 2.37
N ASN A 316 26.46 -5.86 1.71
CA ASN A 316 27.84 -6.33 1.85
C ASN A 316 28.42 -5.95 3.22
N LYS A 317 29.69 -6.30 3.45
CA LYS A 317 30.36 -6.02 4.73
C LYS A 317 30.33 -4.53 5.11
N ASP A 318 30.61 -3.63 4.18
CA ASP A 318 30.67 -2.18 4.47
C ASP A 318 29.28 -1.62 4.82
N SER A 319 28.25 -2.03 4.07
CA SER A 319 26.85 -1.75 4.39
C SER A 319 26.47 -2.28 5.78
N ARG A 320 26.87 -3.52 6.13
CA ARG A 320 26.63 -4.12 7.45
C ARG A 320 27.31 -3.34 8.57
N GLU A 321 28.57 -2.97 8.39
CA GLU A 321 29.31 -2.18 9.39
C GLU A 321 28.72 -0.78 9.59
N ALA A 322 28.23 -0.12 8.54
CA ALA A 322 27.52 1.16 8.70
C ALA A 322 26.28 1.02 9.60
N VAL A 323 25.50 -0.05 9.41
CA VAL A 323 24.34 -0.32 10.27
C VAL A 323 24.76 -0.67 11.70
N TYR A 324 25.81 -1.48 11.88
CA TYR A 324 26.33 -1.79 13.23
C TYR A 324 26.73 -0.51 13.97
N LYS A 325 27.48 0.38 13.31
CA LYS A 325 27.93 1.67 13.86
C LYS A 325 26.74 2.56 14.23
N PHE A 326 25.74 2.66 13.35
CA PHE A 326 24.53 3.45 13.61
C PHE A 326 23.72 2.91 14.80
N PHE A 327 23.51 1.60 14.86
CA PHE A 327 22.81 0.98 16.00
C PHE A 327 23.64 1.11 17.29
N ALA A 328 24.96 0.94 17.24
CA ALA A 328 25.83 1.14 18.41
C ALA A 328 25.78 2.58 18.93
N LYS A 329 25.72 3.57 18.04
CA LYS A 329 25.59 5.00 18.38
C LYS A 329 24.24 5.30 19.06
N HIS A 330 23.13 4.84 18.48
CA HIS A 330 21.80 5.25 18.92
C HIS A 330 21.15 4.33 19.96
N VAL A 331 21.40 3.02 19.90
CA VAL A 331 20.80 2.01 20.78
C VAL A 331 21.73 1.72 21.96
N LEU A 332 22.96 1.30 21.69
CA LEU A 332 23.92 0.97 22.77
C LEU A 332 24.51 2.24 23.42
N LYS A 333 24.45 3.39 22.73
CA LYS A 333 25.11 4.63 23.14
C LYS A 333 26.60 4.40 23.45
N ALA A 334 27.25 3.55 22.65
CA ALA A 334 28.63 3.18 22.86
C ALA A 334 29.56 4.38 22.59
N PRO A 335 30.51 4.72 23.48
CA PRO A 335 31.40 5.89 23.29
C PRO A 335 32.41 5.72 22.14
N ASN A 336 32.59 4.49 21.65
CA ASN A 336 33.49 4.10 20.57
C ASN A 336 32.74 3.39 19.44
N TRP A 337 31.51 3.83 19.17
CA TRP A 337 30.61 3.24 18.18
C TRP A 337 31.25 3.11 16.79
N GLU A 338 32.18 3.98 16.42
CA GLU A 338 32.91 3.97 15.15
C GLU A 338 33.76 2.70 14.96
N LYS A 339 34.16 2.04 16.06
CA LYS A 339 35.02 0.85 16.06
C LYS A 339 34.25 -0.45 15.88
N PHE A 340 32.93 -0.40 15.74
CA PHE A 340 32.11 -1.59 15.53
C PHE A 340 32.32 -2.11 14.10
N THR A 341 33.05 -3.21 13.98
CA THR A 341 33.39 -3.86 12.70
C THR A 341 32.93 -5.32 12.68
N GLU A 342 32.82 -5.87 11.48
CA GLU A 342 32.42 -7.26 11.30
C GLU A 342 33.60 -8.21 11.55
N ARG A 343 33.32 -9.26 12.33
CA ARG A 343 34.21 -10.41 12.51
C ARG A 343 33.74 -11.58 11.64
N SER A 344 34.70 -12.38 11.16
CA SER A 344 34.40 -13.62 10.43
C SER A 344 33.51 -14.55 11.26
N ILE A 345 32.69 -15.33 10.56
CA ILE A 345 31.75 -16.27 11.17
C ILE A 345 32.12 -17.70 10.80
N ARG A 346 31.69 -18.67 11.62
CA ARG A 346 31.59 -20.06 11.18
C ARG A 346 30.34 -20.18 10.31
N GLN A 347 30.49 -20.71 9.10
CA GLN A 347 29.35 -20.98 8.25
C GLN A 347 28.69 -22.28 8.69
N GLU A 348 27.45 -22.21 9.16
CA GLU A 348 26.64 -23.37 9.49
C GLU A 348 26.04 -24.00 8.24
N LYS A 349 25.72 -25.30 8.30
CA LYS A 349 25.00 -25.96 7.21
C LYS A 349 23.55 -25.46 7.20
N LEU A 350 23.01 -25.23 6.00
CA LEU A 350 21.63 -24.75 5.82
C LEU A 350 20.62 -25.62 6.57
N GLN A 351 20.76 -26.95 6.48
CA GLN A 351 19.89 -27.92 7.15
C GLN A 351 19.86 -27.79 8.68
N ASP A 352 20.97 -27.36 9.30
CA ASP A 352 21.05 -27.20 10.76
C ASP A 352 20.26 -25.95 11.21
N MET A 353 20.13 -24.96 10.31
CA MET A 353 19.39 -23.71 10.51
C MET A 353 17.94 -23.75 10.01
N MET A 354 17.56 -24.73 9.18
CA MET A 354 16.18 -24.93 8.72
C MET A 354 15.30 -25.53 9.83
N VAL A 355 14.13 -24.93 10.03
CA VAL A 355 13.20 -25.26 11.11
C VAL A 355 12.54 -26.62 10.86
N PHE A 356 12.09 -26.86 9.62
CA PHE A 356 11.34 -28.04 9.23
C PHE A 356 12.16 -29.04 8.43
N HIS A 357 13.49 -28.90 8.35
CA HIS A 357 14.33 -29.95 7.78
C HIS A 357 14.20 -31.23 8.61
N GLY A 358 13.73 -32.31 7.98
CA GLY A 358 13.45 -33.58 8.67
C GLY A 358 12.27 -33.51 9.66
N ARG A 359 11.41 -32.48 9.58
CA ARG A 359 10.21 -32.33 10.42
C ARG A 359 9.01 -31.94 9.56
N THR A 360 7.81 -32.25 10.03
CA THR A 360 6.57 -31.76 9.42
C THR A 360 6.15 -30.44 10.06
N LEU A 361 5.37 -29.65 9.32
CA LEU A 361 4.61 -28.54 9.89
C LEU A 361 3.68 -29.05 11.02
N PRO A 362 3.28 -28.16 11.96
CA PRO A 362 2.27 -28.50 12.97
C PRO A 362 0.97 -29.00 12.34
N SER A 363 0.24 -29.87 13.05
CA SER A 363 -0.93 -30.58 12.49
C SER A 363 -2.11 -29.68 12.11
N ASN A 364 -2.20 -28.47 12.68
CA ASN A 364 -3.20 -27.46 12.32
C ASN A 364 -2.75 -26.52 11.19
N ALA A 365 -1.57 -26.73 10.59
CA ALA A 365 -1.07 -25.87 9.53
C ALA A 365 -1.99 -25.90 8.31
N LEU A 366 -2.44 -24.72 7.89
CA LEU A 366 -3.32 -24.53 6.75
C LEU A 366 -2.49 -24.37 5.46
N LYS A 367 -3.05 -24.86 4.35
CA LYS A 367 -2.54 -24.59 3.00
C LYS A 367 -3.19 -23.32 2.45
N TYR A 368 -2.77 -22.89 1.27
CA TYR A 368 -3.25 -21.69 0.57
C TYR A 368 -4.77 -21.46 0.67
N ASP A 369 -5.61 -22.39 0.21
CA ASP A 369 -7.07 -22.19 0.23
C ASP A 369 -7.65 -22.10 1.64
N GLY A 370 -7.07 -22.84 2.61
CA GLY A 370 -7.47 -22.76 4.02
C GLY A 370 -7.14 -21.39 4.62
N LEU A 371 -5.95 -20.86 4.32
CA LEU A 371 -5.51 -19.54 4.75
C LEU A 371 -6.35 -18.43 4.11
N PHE A 372 -6.67 -18.56 2.83
CA PHE A 372 -7.56 -17.61 2.15
C PHE A 372 -8.98 -17.65 2.73
N ALA A 373 -9.55 -18.84 2.95
CA ALA A 373 -10.87 -18.99 3.58
C ALA A 373 -10.90 -18.40 5.00
N GLN A 374 -9.83 -18.62 5.77
CA GLN A 374 -9.69 -18.02 7.09
C GLN A 374 -9.61 -16.48 7.03
N TRP A 375 -8.81 -15.94 6.11
CA TRP A 375 -8.65 -14.50 5.91
C TRP A 375 -9.97 -13.81 5.55
N THR A 376 -10.71 -14.37 4.59
CA THR A 376 -12.02 -13.85 4.17
C THR A 376 -13.08 -14.00 5.27
N GLY A 377 -13.11 -15.14 5.98
CA GLY A 377 -14.00 -15.35 7.12
C GLY A 377 -13.72 -14.37 8.26
N MET A 378 -12.45 -14.08 8.54
CA MET A 378 -12.05 -13.04 9.50
C MET A 378 -12.50 -11.65 9.04
N ALA A 379 -12.28 -11.29 7.77
CA ALA A 379 -12.71 -10.02 7.20
C ALA A 379 -14.20 -9.76 7.40
N ARG A 380 -15.04 -10.76 7.08
CA ARG A 380 -16.49 -10.69 7.23
C ARG A 380 -16.91 -10.44 8.68
N ARG A 381 -16.34 -11.18 9.63
CA ARG A 381 -16.63 -10.99 11.07
C ARG A 381 -16.23 -9.60 11.55
N GLN A 382 -15.00 -9.17 11.22
CA GLN A 382 -14.50 -7.84 11.59
C GLN A 382 -15.39 -6.72 11.06
N THR A 383 -15.86 -6.82 9.82
CA THR A 383 -16.79 -5.83 9.27
C THR A 383 -18.17 -5.90 9.94
N ALA A 384 -18.71 -7.09 10.19
CA ALA A 384 -20.01 -7.26 10.86
C ALA A 384 -20.03 -6.73 12.30
N ASP A 385 -18.88 -6.65 12.96
CA ASP A 385 -18.74 -6.13 14.33
C ASP A 385 -18.64 -4.59 14.38
N ILE A 386 -18.31 -3.92 13.28
CA ILE A 386 -18.23 -2.45 13.23
C ILE A 386 -19.65 -1.86 13.23
N ARG A 387 -19.93 -1.01 14.24
CA ARG A 387 -21.21 -0.31 14.40
C ARG A 387 -21.18 1.13 13.90
N ASP A 388 -19.99 1.73 13.81
CA ASP A 388 -19.84 3.10 13.33
C ASP A 388 -19.90 3.15 11.80
N LEU A 389 -20.98 3.72 11.27
CA LEU A 389 -21.16 3.92 9.83
C LEU A 389 -20.06 4.81 9.22
N ARG A 390 -19.46 5.73 10.00
CA ARG A 390 -18.36 6.57 9.53
C ARG A 390 -17.12 5.72 9.28
N GLU A 391 -16.83 4.76 10.15
CA GLU A 391 -15.73 3.83 9.98
C GLU A 391 -15.95 2.94 8.74
N LEU A 392 -17.15 2.37 8.57
CA LEU A 392 -17.48 1.57 7.38
C LEU A 392 -17.32 2.39 6.09
N ARG A 393 -17.86 3.61 6.07
CA ARG A 393 -17.71 4.54 4.94
C ARG A 393 -16.25 4.86 4.66
N GLN A 394 -15.46 5.10 5.71
CA GLN A 394 -14.05 5.41 5.56
C GLN A 394 -13.29 4.22 4.94
N ARG A 395 -13.50 2.99 5.44
CA ARG A 395 -12.89 1.78 4.88
C ARG A 395 -13.24 1.60 3.40
N LEU A 396 -14.50 1.82 3.04
CA LEU A 396 -14.96 1.78 1.66
C LEU A 396 -14.28 2.86 0.80
N ALA A 397 -14.13 4.08 1.32
CA ALA A 397 -13.46 5.17 0.62
C ALA A 397 -11.98 4.86 0.31
N TYR A 398 -11.26 4.20 1.22
CA TYR A 398 -9.88 3.79 0.97
C TYR A 398 -9.76 2.60 0.01
N ALA A 399 -10.67 1.62 0.06
CA ALA A 399 -10.68 0.51 -0.90
C ALA A 399 -10.99 0.99 -2.34
N ILE A 400 -11.99 1.85 -2.49
CA ILE A 400 -12.32 2.50 -3.78
C ILE A 400 -11.23 3.52 -4.16
N GLY A 401 -10.57 4.12 -3.18
CA GLY A 401 -9.62 5.20 -3.40
C GLY A 401 -10.29 6.51 -3.82
N ALA A 402 -11.59 6.69 -3.52
CA ALA A 402 -12.38 7.85 -3.89
C ALA A 402 -12.73 8.70 -2.67
N ARG A 403 -12.83 10.03 -2.84
CA ARG A 403 -13.16 10.98 -1.77
C ARG A 403 -14.08 12.07 -2.26
N TRP A 404 -14.90 12.58 -1.34
CA TRP A 404 -15.70 13.77 -1.58
C TRP A 404 -14.78 14.97 -1.88
N PRO A 405 -14.91 15.64 -3.04
CA PRO A 405 -14.08 16.79 -3.35
C PRO A 405 -14.58 18.04 -2.63
N SER A 406 -13.67 18.77 -2.01
CA SER A 406 -13.99 20.04 -1.33
C SER A 406 -14.35 21.16 -2.30
N ARG A 407 -13.92 21.06 -3.56
CA ARG A 407 -14.16 22.04 -4.62
C ARG A 407 -14.24 21.34 -5.98
N VAL A 408 -15.19 21.76 -6.81
CA VAL A 408 -15.32 21.31 -8.20
C VAL A 408 -15.24 22.51 -9.14
N GLU A 409 -14.42 22.40 -10.18
CA GLU A 409 -14.36 23.37 -11.27
C GLU A 409 -15.27 22.91 -12.41
N GLN A 410 -15.87 23.87 -13.11
CA GLN A 410 -16.71 23.61 -14.28
C GLN A 410 -16.24 24.41 -15.49
N LYS A 411 -16.31 23.80 -16.67
CA LYS A 411 -16.10 24.44 -17.97
C LYS A 411 -17.35 24.24 -18.84
N PRO A 412 -18.29 25.21 -18.84
CA PRO A 412 -19.53 25.10 -19.61
C PRO A 412 -19.30 25.35 -21.10
N SER A 413 -20.09 24.69 -21.94
CA SER A 413 -20.16 24.89 -23.40
C SER A 413 -21.56 24.53 -23.89
N GLY A 414 -22.44 25.53 -23.98
CA GLY A 414 -23.86 25.31 -24.24
C GLY A 414 -24.53 24.54 -23.09
N ASP A 415 -25.21 23.44 -23.42
CA ASP A 415 -25.77 22.49 -22.44
C ASP A 415 -24.73 21.52 -21.87
N ARG A 416 -23.48 21.55 -22.36
CA ARG A 416 -22.41 20.68 -21.91
C ARG A 416 -21.60 21.31 -20.80
N VAL A 417 -21.01 20.46 -19.98
CA VAL A 417 -20.09 20.84 -18.92
C VAL A 417 -18.96 19.82 -18.82
N ILE A 418 -17.76 20.29 -18.50
CA ILE A 418 -16.68 19.42 -18.00
C ILE A 418 -16.48 19.79 -16.53
N LEU A 419 -16.64 18.81 -15.64
CA LEU A 419 -16.32 18.94 -14.22
C LEU A 419 -14.92 18.40 -13.94
N SER A 420 -14.19 19.03 -13.02
CA SER A 420 -12.84 18.58 -12.63
C SER A 420 -12.54 18.93 -11.17
N ARG A 421 -11.69 18.11 -10.54
CA ARG A 421 -11.11 18.40 -9.22
C ARG A 421 -9.82 19.22 -9.42
N PRO A 422 -9.68 20.39 -8.76
CA PRO A 422 -8.51 21.24 -8.93
C PRO A 422 -7.20 20.49 -8.67
N GLY A 423 -6.26 20.55 -9.62
CA GLY A 423 -4.93 19.92 -9.49
C GLY A 423 -4.87 18.41 -9.73
N GLU A 424 -6.01 17.72 -9.82
CA GLU A 424 -6.07 16.26 -10.02
C GLU A 424 -5.97 15.87 -11.50
N GLY A 425 -6.36 16.77 -12.40
CA GLY A 425 -6.27 16.56 -13.86
C GLY A 425 -7.32 15.60 -14.43
N ASP A 426 -8.33 15.25 -13.66
CA ASP A 426 -9.50 14.52 -14.12
C ASP A 426 -10.41 15.42 -14.96
N GLN A 427 -11.14 14.82 -15.89
CA GLN A 427 -12.18 15.48 -16.65
C GLN A 427 -13.40 14.60 -16.72
N VAL A 428 -14.53 15.15 -16.26
CA VAL A 428 -15.83 14.47 -16.24
C VAL A 428 -16.76 15.23 -17.18
N PRO A 429 -16.84 14.83 -18.46
CA PRO A 429 -17.77 15.42 -19.41
C PRO A 429 -19.21 15.12 -18.98
N GLY A 430 -20.13 16.02 -19.29
CA GLY A 430 -21.54 15.85 -19.00
C GLY A 430 -22.43 16.85 -19.71
N ILE A 431 -23.72 16.73 -19.45
CA ILE A 431 -24.77 17.65 -19.92
C ILE A 431 -25.51 18.15 -18.68
N TRP A 432 -25.59 19.47 -18.54
CA TRP A 432 -26.23 20.16 -17.44
C TRP A 432 -27.42 20.98 -17.93
N LEU A 433 -28.62 20.58 -17.51
CA LEU A 433 -29.89 21.23 -17.84
C LEU A 433 -30.49 21.84 -16.56
N PRO A 434 -30.16 23.10 -16.23
CA PRO A 434 -30.70 23.77 -15.05
C PRO A 434 -32.19 24.11 -15.25
N LYS A 435 -33.05 23.64 -14.34
CA LYS A 435 -34.50 23.92 -14.32
C LYS A 435 -35.00 24.33 -12.92
N SER A 436 -34.48 23.71 -11.87
CA SER A 436 -34.74 24.06 -10.46
C SER A 436 -33.46 24.44 -9.73
N LYS A 437 -33.53 25.44 -8.86
CA LYS A 437 -32.41 25.85 -8.00
C LYS A 437 -32.25 24.96 -6.76
N THR A 438 -33.29 24.23 -6.38
CA THR A 438 -33.33 23.47 -5.11
C THR A 438 -33.34 21.97 -5.32
N ALA A 439 -33.77 21.48 -6.48
CA ALA A 439 -33.88 20.05 -6.77
C ALA A 439 -33.17 19.68 -8.07
N ALA A 440 -32.33 18.64 -8.03
CA ALA A 440 -31.66 18.09 -9.19
C ALA A 440 -31.72 16.56 -9.22
N ALA A 441 -31.51 16.00 -10.40
CA ALA A 441 -31.22 14.58 -10.60
C ALA A 441 -29.86 14.42 -11.29
N LEU A 442 -29.02 13.56 -10.75
CA LEU A 442 -27.83 13.03 -11.42
C LEU A 442 -28.21 11.66 -11.98
N VAL A 443 -28.28 11.52 -13.31
CA VAL A 443 -28.66 10.27 -13.96
C VAL A 443 -27.45 9.67 -14.69
N LEU A 444 -27.20 8.39 -14.44
CA LEU A 444 -26.04 7.65 -14.94
C LEU A 444 -26.49 6.51 -15.85
N HIS A 445 -25.73 6.27 -16.92
CA HIS A 445 -25.94 5.18 -17.87
C HIS A 445 -24.60 4.58 -18.29
N PRO A 446 -24.49 3.24 -18.46
CA PRO A 446 -23.23 2.61 -18.86
C PRO A 446 -22.70 3.08 -20.22
N ASP A 447 -23.59 3.50 -21.12
CA ASP A 447 -23.25 4.04 -22.45
C ASP A 447 -22.95 5.55 -22.47
N GLY A 448 -22.95 6.21 -21.30
CA GLY A 448 -22.60 7.63 -21.16
C GLY A 448 -23.79 8.60 -21.13
N ALA A 449 -23.47 9.89 -21.11
CA ALA A 449 -24.37 11.01 -20.85
C ALA A 449 -25.54 11.11 -21.84
N GLU A 450 -25.30 10.84 -23.12
CA GLU A 450 -26.36 10.94 -24.15
C GLU A 450 -27.44 9.86 -23.95
N ALA A 451 -27.04 8.63 -23.63
CA ALA A 451 -27.97 7.56 -23.30
C ALA A 451 -28.69 7.83 -21.97
N ALA A 452 -27.98 8.36 -20.98
CA ALA A 452 -28.58 8.78 -19.72
C ALA A 452 -29.65 9.87 -19.95
N ARG A 453 -29.41 10.84 -20.83
CA ARG A 453 -30.34 11.95 -21.13
C ARG A 453 -31.68 11.49 -21.70
N THR A 454 -31.69 10.41 -22.49
CA THR A 454 -32.91 9.87 -23.11
C THR A 454 -33.58 8.78 -22.27
N SER A 455 -32.98 8.39 -21.14
CA SER A 455 -33.51 7.37 -20.24
C SER A 455 -34.83 7.79 -19.57
N ALA A 456 -35.62 6.79 -19.15
CA ALA A 456 -36.86 7.01 -18.42
C ALA A 456 -36.65 7.80 -17.12
N GLN A 457 -35.55 7.54 -16.39
CA GLN A 457 -35.20 8.27 -15.18
C GLN A 457 -34.94 9.76 -15.45
N ALA A 458 -34.24 10.10 -16.53
CA ALA A 458 -33.99 11.48 -16.92
C ALA A 458 -35.28 12.19 -17.37
N GLN A 459 -36.11 11.54 -18.19
CA GLN A 459 -37.40 12.11 -18.63
C GLN A 459 -38.33 12.35 -17.43
N LYS A 460 -38.37 11.41 -16.48
CA LYS A 460 -39.13 11.55 -15.22
C LYS A 460 -38.63 12.74 -14.40
N ALA A 461 -37.31 12.89 -14.21
CA ALA A 461 -36.74 14.01 -13.48
C ALA A 461 -37.09 15.37 -14.11
N LEU A 462 -37.01 15.47 -15.43
CA LEU A 462 -37.37 16.69 -16.17
C LEU A 462 -38.86 17.01 -16.07
N ALA A 463 -39.72 15.98 -16.12
CA ALA A 463 -41.18 16.12 -15.95
C ALA A 463 -41.54 16.60 -14.53
N GLU A 464 -40.81 16.13 -13.51
CA GLU A 464 -40.93 16.61 -12.12
C GLU A 464 -40.36 18.02 -11.89
N GLY A 465 -39.78 18.66 -12.92
CA GLY A 465 -39.22 20.01 -12.82
C GLY A 465 -37.83 20.09 -12.19
N ARG A 466 -37.16 18.96 -11.95
CA ARG A 466 -35.78 18.92 -11.43
C ARG A 466 -34.79 19.42 -12.49
N SER A 467 -33.69 20.03 -12.06
CA SER A 467 -32.50 20.18 -12.91
C SER A 467 -31.92 18.80 -13.22
N LEU A 468 -31.36 18.60 -14.41
CA LEU A 468 -30.78 17.33 -14.82
C LEU A 468 -29.28 17.48 -15.07
N LEU A 469 -28.48 16.67 -14.37
CA LEU A 469 -27.08 16.41 -14.69
C LEU A 469 -26.95 14.97 -15.19
N VAL A 470 -26.30 14.79 -16.33
CA VAL A 470 -25.86 13.47 -16.81
C VAL A 470 -24.37 13.55 -17.14
N ILE A 471 -23.62 12.50 -16.82
CA ILE A 471 -22.16 12.49 -17.01
C ILE A 471 -21.71 11.30 -17.84
N ASP A 472 -20.64 11.51 -18.60
CA ASP A 472 -19.80 10.46 -19.16
C ASP A 472 -18.82 10.05 -18.05
N ALA A 473 -19.24 9.13 -17.18
CA ALA A 473 -18.35 8.57 -16.15
C ALA A 473 -17.13 7.92 -16.82
N PHE A 474 -16.01 7.81 -16.09
CA PHE A 474 -14.74 7.35 -16.63
C PHE A 474 -14.88 6.12 -17.56
N GLN A 475 -14.31 6.25 -18.77
CA GLN A 475 -14.36 5.22 -19.82
C GLN A 475 -15.79 4.86 -20.29
N THR A 476 -16.68 5.85 -20.34
CA THR A 476 -18.02 5.77 -20.98
C THR A 476 -18.22 6.97 -21.90
N GLY A 477 -19.11 6.86 -22.89
CA GLY A 477 -19.45 7.96 -23.80
C GLY A 477 -18.23 8.71 -24.35
N ARG A 478 -18.15 10.03 -24.12
CA ARG A 478 -17.02 10.86 -24.58
C ARG A 478 -15.76 10.77 -23.72
N ALA A 479 -15.82 10.12 -22.56
CA ALA A 479 -14.68 9.94 -21.66
C ALA A 479 -13.83 8.70 -22.03
N VAL A 480 -14.23 7.93 -23.04
CA VAL A 480 -13.45 6.79 -23.56
C VAL A 480 -12.16 7.29 -24.20
N ALA A 481 -11.03 6.77 -23.74
CA ALA A 481 -9.71 7.09 -24.28
C ALA A 481 -8.74 5.90 -24.12
N PRO A 482 -7.68 5.81 -24.93
CA PRO A 482 -6.63 4.80 -24.71
C PRO A 482 -6.02 4.90 -23.31
N ARG A 483 -5.78 3.76 -22.67
CA ARG A 483 -5.12 3.67 -21.36
C ARG A 483 -4.25 2.41 -21.29
N ASP A 484 -2.94 2.60 -21.09
CA ASP A 484 -1.99 1.49 -21.00
C ASP A 484 -2.11 0.77 -19.64
N ARG A 485 -2.58 -0.47 -19.66
CA ARG A 485 -2.69 -1.34 -18.47
C ARG A 485 -1.59 -2.40 -18.41
N SER A 486 -0.66 -2.41 -19.37
CA SER A 486 0.40 -3.42 -19.45
C SER A 486 1.53 -3.19 -18.45
N LYS A 487 1.54 -2.03 -17.76
CA LYS A 487 2.55 -1.70 -16.76
C LYS A 487 2.51 -2.67 -15.58
N ARG A 488 3.70 -3.12 -15.15
CA ARG A 488 3.86 -3.98 -13.97
C ARG A 488 3.20 -3.34 -12.75
N HIS A 489 2.54 -4.17 -11.95
CA HIS A 489 1.86 -3.76 -10.72
C HIS A 489 0.90 -2.58 -10.91
N PHE A 490 0.21 -2.51 -12.05
CA PHE A 490 -0.66 -1.39 -12.43
C PHE A 490 -1.55 -0.90 -11.27
N LEU A 491 -2.24 -1.82 -10.60
CA LEU A 491 -3.17 -1.50 -9.51
C LEU A 491 -2.52 -1.01 -8.21
N THR A 492 -1.20 -1.17 -8.06
CA THR A 492 -0.46 -0.57 -6.94
C THR A 492 -0.44 0.96 -7.07
N PHE A 493 -0.35 1.47 -8.30
CA PHE A 493 -0.16 2.91 -8.58
C PHE A 493 -1.42 3.57 -9.16
N ASN A 494 -2.28 2.78 -9.78
CA ASN A 494 -3.42 3.25 -10.56
C ASN A 494 -4.72 2.64 -10.04
N ARG A 495 -5.77 3.45 -10.01
CA ARG A 495 -7.12 2.97 -9.69
C ARG A 495 -7.75 2.23 -10.87
N THR A 496 -8.67 1.32 -10.55
CA THR A 496 -9.55 0.67 -11.54
C THR A 496 -10.47 1.68 -12.20
N GLU A 497 -11.08 1.29 -13.31
CA GLU A 497 -12.08 2.13 -13.98
C GLU A 497 -13.29 2.36 -13.09
N ASP A 498 -13.77 1.33 -12.40
CA ASP A 498 -14.91 1.42 -11.49
C ASP A 498 -14.65 2.36 -10.31
N ALA A 499 -13.43 2.34 -9.76
CA ALA A 499 -13.00 3.32 -8.76
C ALA A 499 -13.03 4.77 -9.30
N HIS A 500 -12.57 4.98 -10.54
CA HIS A 500 -12.64 6.30 -11.18
C HIS A 500 -14.08 6.72 -11.48
N ARG A 501 -14.96 5.79 -11.89
CA ARG A 501 -16.40 6.07 -12.10
C ARG A 501 -17.06 6.51 -10.79
N VAL A 502 -16.78 5.85 -9.67
CA VAL A 502 -17.27 6.30 -8.36
C VAL A 502 -16.75 7.70 -8.04
N GLN A 503 -15.47 7.97 -8.26
CA GLN A 503 -14.92 9.31 -8.03
C GLN A 503 -15.59 10.38 -8.92
N ASP A 504 -15.90 10.08 -10.18
CA ASP A 504 -16.59 11.00 -11.10
C ASP A 504 -18.01 11.33 -10.60
N ILE A 505 -18.71 10.32 -10.08
CA ILE A 505 -20.05 10.51 -9.49
C ILE A 505 -19.95 11.40 -8.25
N LEU A 506 -18.96 11.18 -7.37
CA LEU A 506 -18.74 12.07 -6.22
C LEU A 506 -18.42 13.51 -6.65
N THR A 507 -17.65 13.69 -7.72
CA THR A 507 -17.37 15.02 -8.30
C THR A 507 -18.65 15.68 -8.82
N ALA A 508 -19.50 14.94 -9.52
CA ALA A 508 -20.79 15.45 -10.00
C ALA A 508 -21.76 15.79 -8.85
N LEU A 509 -21.83 14.97 -7.81
CA LEU A 509 -22.64 15.23 -6.62
C LEU A 509 -22.16 16.46 -5.87
N ALA A 510 -20.84 16.63 -5.69
CA ALA A 510 -20.27 17.80 -5.04
C ALA A 510 -20.50 19.09 -5.86
N PHE A 511 -20.50 19.02 -7.19
CA PHE A 511 -20.89 20.14 -8.03
C PHE A 511 -22.34 20.57 -7.79
N LEU A 512 -23.28 19.61 -7.68
CA LEU A 512 -24.68 19.91 -7.40
C LEU A 512 -24.86 20.52 -6.00
N ASP A 513 -24.20 19.97 -4.99
CA ASP A 513 -24.19 20.50 -3.62
C ASP A 513 -23.65 21.94 -3.57
N GLN A 514 -22.51 22.20 -4.21
CA GLN A 514 -21.90 23.53 -4.32
C GLN A 514 -22.74 24.52 -5.13
N SER A 515 -23.60 24.03 -6.02
CA SER A 515 -24.58 24.83 -6.77
C SER A 515 -25.80 25.23 -5.95
N GLY A 516 -25.88 24.80 -4.68
CA GLY A 516 -26.96 25.14 -3.75
C GLY A 516 -28.17 24.20 -3.82
N VAL A 517 -28.09 23.10 -4.56
CA VAL A 517 -29.15 22.09 -4.63
C VAL A 517 -29.30 21.41 -3.27
N LYS A 518 -30.55 21.24 -2.82
CA LYS A 518 -30.91 20.68 -1.51
C LYS A 518 -31.67 19.36 -1.57
N ASP A 519 -32.12 18.93 -2.76
CA ASP A 519 -32.70 17.62 -3.02
C ASP A 519 -32.01 17.05 -4.25
N ILE A 520 -31.15 16.05 -4.05
CA ILE A 520 -30.44 15.37 -5.13
C ILE A 520 -30.98 13.95 -5.26
N ARG A 521 -31.49 13.61 -6.45
CA ARG A 521 -31.78 12.22 -6.82
C ARG A 521 -30.62 11.67 -7.64
N LEU A 522 -29.89 10.69 -7.11
CA LEU A 522 -28.92 9.92 -7.86
C LEU A 522 -29.63 8.71 -8.47
N ALA A 523 -29.62 8.60 -9.78
CA ALA A 523 -30.21 7.48 -10.49
C ALA A 523 -29.19 6.79 -11.40
N GLY A 524 -29.25 5.47 -11.49
CA GLY A 524 -28.39 4.68 -12.37
C GLY A 524 -29.11 3.49 -12.97
N SER A 525 -28.79 3.12 -14.20
CA SER A 525 -29.31 1.92 -14.87
C SER A 525 -28.21 0.91 -15.18
N GLY A 526 -28.55 -0.38 -15.22
CA GLY A 526 -27.60 -1.46 -15.52
C GLY A 526 -26.37 -1.40 -14.59
N LYS A 527 -25.16 -1.48 -15.15
CA LYS A 527 -23.91 -1.37 -14.36
C LYS A 527 -23.77 -0.04 -13.61
N ALA A 528 -24.35 1.03 -14.14
CA ALA A 528 -24.30 2.34 -13.50
C ALA A 528 -25.13 2.41 -12.20
N ALA A 529 -26.08 1.50 -11.99
CA ALA A 529 -26.77 1.35 -10.71
C ALA A 529 -25.80 0.95 -9.59
N VAL A 530 -24.86 0.04 -9.87
CA VAL A 530 -23.83 -0.39 -8.90
C VAL A 530 -22.89 0.77 -8.58
N TRP A 531 -22.44 1.52 -9.60
CA TRP A 531 -21.61 2.71 -9.40
C TRP A 531 -22.30 3.77 -8.54
N ALA A 532 -23.60 4.00 -8.81
CA ALA A 532 -24.43 4.92 -8.06
C ALA A 532 -24.55 4.52 -6.58
N LEU A 533 -24.77 3.23 -6.30
CA LEU A 533 -24.87 2.71 -4.94
C LEU A 533 -23.57 2.96 -4.15
N PHE A 534 -22.43 2.57 -4.72
CA PHE A 534 -21.14 2.74 -4.04
C PHE A 534 -20.74 4.21 -3.89
N ALA A 535 -21.08 5.07 -4.85
CA ALA A 535 -20.92 6.51 -4.70
C ALA A 535 -21.82 7.06 -3.57
N ALA A 536 -23.09 6.67 -3.51
CA ALA A 536 -24.02 7.10 -2.47
C ALA A 536 -23.57 6.67 -1.06
N ALA A 537 -23.01 5.47 -0.91
CA ALA A 537 -22.47 4.99 0.36
C ALA A 537 -21.34 5.90 0.91
N LEU A 538 -20.61 6.57 0.02
CA LEU A 538 -19.53 7.51 0.37
C LEU A 538 -20.01 8.94 0.67
N VAL A 539 -21.31 9.23 0.53
CA VAL A 539 -21.88 10.55 0.81
C VAL A 539 -22.44 10.60 2.22
N GLU A 540 -22.15 11.69 2.95
CA GLU A 540 -22.66 11.90 4.32
C GLU A 540 -23.94 12.74 4.37
N SER A 541 -24.39 13.26 3.24
CA SER A 541 -25.56 14.14 3.16
C SER A 541 -26.88 13.35 3.21
N PRO A 542 -27.82 13.69 4.13
CA PRO A 542 -29.15 13.07 4.20
C PRO A 542 -30.08 13.50 3.05
N LEU A 543 -29.62 14.40 2.18
CA LEU A 543 -30.40 15.01 1.10
C LEU A 543 -30.28 14.26 -0.24
N LEU A 544 -29.60 13.11 -0.23
CA LEU A 544 -29.41 12.25 -1.39
C LEU A 544 -30.44 11.10 -1.38
N SER A 545 -31.27 11.03 -2.42
CA SER A 545 -32.11 9.86 -2.69
C SER A 545 -31.48 9.01 -3.80
N LEU A 546 -31.62 7.68 -3.70
CA LEU A 546 -31.03 6.73 -4.65
C LEU A 546 -32.12 5.98 -5.42
N ASP A 547 -32.03 5.99 -6.75
CA ASP A 547 -32.85 5.22 -7.70
C ASP A 547 -31.93 4.36 -8.59
N ALA A 548 -31.46 3.24 -8.04
CA ALA A 548 -30.45 2.39 -8.64
C ALA A 548 -30.83 0.91 -8.53
N PRO A 549 -31.71 0.39 -9.40
CA PRO A 549 -32.08 -1.02 -9.38
C PRO A 549 -30.86 -1.89 -9.76
N LEU A 550 -30.38 -2.68 -8.80
CA LEU A 550 -29.17 -3.52 -8.96
C LEU A 550 -29.37 -4.74 -9.88
N GLY A 551 -30.62 -5.07 -10.22
CA GLY A 551 -30.95 -6.24 -11.02
C GLY A 551 -30.45 -7.52 -10.35
N ASN A 552 -29.54 -8.23 -11.02
CA ASN A 552 -28.98 -9.49 -10.54
C ASN A 552 -27.70 -9.34 -9.71
N PHE A 553 -27.22 -8.12 -9.46
CA PHE A 553 -26.02 -7.92 -8.65
C PHE A 553 -26.32 -8.17 -7.16
N GLN A 554 -25.79 -9.26 -6.62
CA GLN A 554 -25.97 -9.71 -5.24
C GLN A 554 -24.75 -9.42 -4.34
N GLY A 555 -23.68 -8.86 -4.90
CA GLY A 555 -22.44 -8.58 -4.14
C GLY A 555 -21.56 -9.81 -3.90
N THR A 556 -21.70 -10.85 -4.72
CA THR A 556 -20.77 -11.99 -4.70
C THR A 556 -19.41 -11.59 -5.28
N ASP A 557 -18.39 -12.41 -5.03
CA ASP A 557 -17.06 -12.19 -5.63
C ASP A 557 -17.14 -12.18 -7.17
N GLU A 558 -17.96 -13.06 -7.76
CA GLU A 558 -18.20 -13.12 -9.20
C GLU A 558 -18.85 -11.86 -9.75
N ASP A 559 -19.82 -11.29 -9.02
CA ASP A 559 -20.48 -10.04 -9.40
C ASP A 559 -19.48 -8.87 -9.41
N PHE A 560 -18.67 -8.74 -8.36
CA PHE A 560 -17.61 -7.72 -8.33
C PHE A 560 -16.58 -7.93 -9.44
N ILE A 561 -16.14 -9.16 -9.69
CA ILE A 561 -15.15 -9.46 -10.74
C ILE A 561 -15.66 -9.10 -12.15
N ARG A 562 -16.96 -9.33 -12.41
CA ARG A 562 -17.59 -9.16 -13.72
C ARG A 562 -18.07 -7.74 -13.97
N ASP A 563 -18.67 -7.10 -12.96
CA ASP A 563 -19.48 -5.90 -13.15
C ASP A 563 -19.01 -4.66 -12.37
N PHE A 564 -18.24 -4.82 -11.29
CA PHE A 564 -17.73 -3.71 -10.49
C PHE A 564 -16.43 -4.08 -9.75
N PHE A 565 -15.28 -3.97 -10.42
CA PHE A 565 -14.03 -4.47 -9.86
C PHE A 565 -13.23 -3.36 -9.15
N VAL A 566 -13.07 -3.52 -7.84
CA VAL A 566 -12.26 -2.65 -6.98
C VAL A 566 -11.49 -3.53 -5.98
N PRO A 567 -10.14 -3.48 -5.95
CA PRO A 567 -9.35 -4.20 -4.95
C PRO A 567 -9.74 -3.80 -3.52
N GLY A 568 -9.89 -4.79 -2.64
CA GLY A 568 -10.26 -4.61 -1.25
C GLY A 568 -11.74 -4.31 -1.01
N ILE A 569 -12.60 -4.31 -2.04
CA ILE A 569 -14.02 -4.00 -1.87
C ILE A 569 -14.73 -4.96 -0.92
N GLN A 570 -14.47 -6.27 -1.03
CA GLN A 570 -15.03 -7.27 -0.12
C GLN A 570 -14.40 -7.17 1.28
N ARG A 571 -13.11 -6.83 1.35
CA ARG A 571 -12.44 -6.56 2.64
C ARG A 571 -13.08 -5.37 3.37
N ALA A 572 -13.50 -4.34 2.63
CA ALA A 572 -14.16 -3.14 3.15
C ALA A 572 -15.64 -3.34 3.49
N GLY A 573 -16.22 -4.51 3.18
CA GLY A 573 -17.58 -4.90 3.55
C GLY A 573 -18.45 -5.39 2.41
N GLY A 574 -18.03 -5.20 1.15
CA GLY A 574 -18.80 -5.61 0.00
C GLY A 574 -20.06 -4.75 -0.20
N LEU A 575 -21.17 -5.41 -0.56
CA LEU A 575 -22.46 -4.81 -0.81
C LEU A 575 -23.22 -4.46 0.48
#